data_AF-E3MEM6-F1
#
_entry.id   AF-E3MEM6-F1
#
_cell.length_a   1.000
_cell.length_b   1.000
_cell.length_c   1.000
_cell.angle_alpha   90.00
_cell.angle_beta   90.00
_cell.angle_gamma   90.00
#
_symmetry.space_group_name_H-M   'P 1'
#
loop_
_entity.id
_entity.type
_entity.pdbx_description
1 polymer ?
#
loop_
_entity_poly.entity_id
_entity_poly.type
_entity_poly.pdbx_seq_one_letter_code
_entity_poly.pdbx_strand_id
1 'polypeptide(L)'
;MKILLTVGILLVCDYTVLYAQDNAEEYIDNESYNKLLEFVKSVNEKKEEADKILNSRLEFAEATKTKAKALKWNDKLKIPEIDCDNSHDERTAEIKKDLEKEQEEEQDVGKLIERLEEEGEETMLSCMVPSRTEINCKSKKCEKRYIGICICGPKKCDVDDDGLCESGSSSVFTFGVIVNFCIFYLIVSFF
;
A
#
# COMPACT_ATOMS: atom_id res chain seq x y z
N MET A 1 31.78 -20.25 -44.19
CA MET A 1 30.66 -19.40 -44.64
C MET A 1 29.36 -19.96 -44.07
N LYS A 2 28.47 -19.09 -43.56
CA LYS A 2 26.99 -19.19 -43.52
C LYS A 2 26.33 -20.46 -42.91
N ILE A 3 25.64 -20.35 -41.76
CA ILE A 3 24.16 -20.11 -41.55
C ILE A 3 23.49 -21.42 -41.08
N LEU A 4 22.60 -21.54 -40.07
CA LEU A 4 22.14 -20.78 -38.87
C LEU A 4 21.84 -21.84 -37.76
N LEU A 5 21.93 -21.61 -36.45
CA LEU A 5 20.99 -20.91 -35.53
C LEU A 5 19.51 -21.36 -35.62
N THR A 6 19.11 -22.43 -34.90
CA THR A 6 17.68 -22.78 -34.62
C THR A 6 17.45 -23.75 -33.43
N VAL A 7 18.20 -23.70 -32.33
CA VAL A 7 17.74 -24.27 -31.04
C VAL A 7 18.20 -23.35 -29.89
N GLY A 8 17.34 -22.43 -29.47
CA GLY A 8 17.68 -21.43 -28.45
C GLY A 8 16.51 -20.54 -27.99
N ILE A 9 15.27 -20.97 -28.25
CA ILE A 9 14.05 -20.28 -27.83
C ILE A 9 13.11 -21.36 -27.27
N LEU A 10 13.17 -21.60 -25.96
CA LEU A 10 12.17 -22.30 -25.12
C LEU A 10 12.61 -22.38 -23.64
N LEU A 11 13.23 -21.31 -23.10
CA LEU A 11 13.70 -21.25 -21.70
C LEU A 11 13.39 -19.90 -21.03
N VAL A 12 12.24 -19.29 -21.35
CA VAL A 12 11.81 -18.01 -20.74
C VAL A 12 10.33 -18.02 -20.29
N CYS A 13 9.56 -19.08 -20.56
CA CYS A 13 8.11 -19.08 -20.33
C CYS A 13 7.62 -19.81 -19.06
N ASP A 14 8.42 -20.69 -18.44
CA ASP A 14 7.93 -21.59 -17.39
C ASP A 14 8.43 -21.30 -15.95
N TYR A 15 9.36 -20.35 -15.77
CA TYR A 15 9.97 -20.11 -14.44
C TYR A 15 9.19 -19.14 -13.54
N THR A 16 8.29 -18.31 -14.08
CA THR A 16 7.50 -17.34 -13.29
C THR A 16 6.20 -17.91 -12.73
N VAL A 17 5.70 -19.02 -13.27
CA VAL A 17 4.38 -19.58 -12.89
C VAL A 17 4.48 -20.58 -11.72
N LEU A 18 5.63 -21.22 -11.52
CA LEU A 18 5.77 -22.39 -10.64
C LEU A 18 6.21 -22.09 -9.19
N TYR A 19 6.64 -20.86 -8.86
CA TYR A 19 7.05 -20.49 -7.49
C TYR A 19 5.95 -19.80 -6.66
N ALA A 20 4.79 -19.50 -7.25
CA ALA A 20 3.74 -18.72 -6.61
C ALA A 20 2.94 -19.47 -5.51
N GLN A 21 3.15 -20.77 -5.30
CA GLN A 21 2.14 -21.61 -4.65
C GLN A 21 2.50 -22.20 -3.26
N ASP A 22 3.79 -22.28 -2.88
CA ASP A 22 4.20 -23.03 -1.67
C ASP A 22 4.49 -22.18 -0.42
N ASN A 23 4.35 -20.84 -0.46
CA ASN A 23 4.38 -19.97 0.74
C ASN A 23 3.43 -18.76 0.61
N ALA A 24 2.27 -18.93 -0.02
CA ALA A 24 1.29 -17.85 -0.22
C ALA A 24 0.52 -17.53 1.08
N GLU A 25 1.13 -16.72 1.96
CA GLU A 25 0.38 -15.94 2.94
C GLU A 25 -0.49 -14.92 2.19
N GLU A 26 -1.81 -14.91 2.45
CA GLU A 26 -2.78 -14.13 1.68
C GLU A 26 -2.51 -12.62 1.86
N TYR A 27 -1.85 -12.00 0.87
CA TYR A 27 -1.33 -10.62 0.95
C TYR A 27 -2.42 -9.54 0.80
N ILE A 28 -3.65 -9.95 0.50
CA ILE A 28 -4.88 -9.17 0.55
C ILE A 28 -6.03 -10.15 0.77
N ASP A 29 -6.97 -9.86 1.67
CA ASP A 29 -8.10 -10.77 1.87
C ASP A 29 -9.11 -10.70 0.71
N ASN A 30 -9.90 -11.78 0.57
CA ASN A 30 -10.92 -11.89 -0.49
C ASN A 30 -11.96 -10.76 -0.51
N GLU A 31 -12.39 -10.16 0.61
CA GLU A 31 -13.34 -9.03 0.59
C GLU A 31 -12.64 -7.79 -0.01
N SER A 32 -11.44 -7.50 0.47
CA SER A 32 -10.61 -6.38 0.05
C SER A 32 -10.22 -6.47 -1.43
N TYR A 33 -9.89 -7.67 -1.91
CA TYR A 33 -9.61 -7.92 -3.32
C TYR A 33 -10.85 -7.70 -4.21
N ASN A 34 -12.03 -8.13 -3.76
CA ASN A 34 -13.27 -7.89 -4.51
C ASN A 34 -13.59 -6.39 -4.62
N LYS A 35 -13.38 -5.60 -3.57
CA LYS A 35 -13.53 -4.13 -3.62
C LYS A 35 -12.51 -3.48 -4.57
N LEU A 36 -11.26 -3.96 -4.60
CA LEU A 36 -10.26 -3.51 -5.58
C LEU A 36 -10.69 -3.83 -7.02
N LEU A 37 -11.28 -5.00 -7.28
CA LEU A 37 -11.85 -5.35 -8.59
C LEU A 37 -13.04 -4.47 -8.99
N GLU A 38 -13.88 -4.06 -8.04
CA GLU A 38 -14.96 -3.10 -8.28
C GLU A 38 -14.43 -1.70 -8.63
N PHE A 39 -13.41 -1.23 -7.92
CA PHE A 39 -12.71 0.01 -8.25
C PHE A 39 -12.10 -0.03 -9.66
N VAL A 40 -11.36 -1.07 -10.01
CA VAL A 40 -10.72 -1.23 -11.34
C VAL A 40 -11.76 -1.22 -12.46
N LYS A 41 -12.90 -1.92 -12.28
CA LYS A 41 -14.04 -1.83 -13.21
C LYS A 41 -14.62 -0.43 -13.31
N SER A 42 -14.69 0.32 -12.19
CA SER A 42 -15.27 1.68 -12.17
C SER A 42 -14.49 2.69 -13.01
N VAL A 43 -13.18 2.49 -13.19
CA VAL A 43 -12.33 3.32 -14.07
C VAL A 43 -12.25 2.82 -15.53
N ASN A 44 -12.98 1.74 -15.86
CA ASN A 44 -12.93 0.99 -17.12
C ASN A 44 -11.58 0.26 -17.37
N GLU A 45 -10.81 0.00 -16.32
CA GLU A 45 -9.59 -0.80 -16.42
C GLU A 45 -9.91 -2.31 -16.34
N LYS A 46 -8.96 -3.12 -16.82
CA LYS A 46 -9.08 -4.57 -16.80
C LYS A 46 -8.71 -5.15 -15.44
N LYS A 47 -9.23 -6.35 -15.12
CA LYS A 47 -8.89 -7.09 -13.90
C LYS A 47 -7.38 -7.15 -13.64
N GLU A 48 -6.57 -7.33 -14.69
CA GLU A 48 -5.11 -7.39 -14.55
C GLU A 48 -4.49 -6.18 -13.83
N GLU A 49 -5.16 -5.00 -13.81
CA GLU A 49 -4.67 -3.81 -13.10
C GLU A 49 -4.73 -3.96 -11.58
N ALA A 50 -5.74 -4.68 -11.05
CA ALA A 50 -5.79 -5.02 -9.64
C ALA A 50 -4.60 -5.92 -9.26
N ASP A 51 -4.31 -6.91 -10.12
CA ASP A 51 -3.21 -7.85 -9.90
C ASP A 51 -1.85 -7.15 -10.02
N LYS A 52 -1.68 -6.15 -10.91
CA LYS A 52 -0.45 -5.32 -10.99
C LYS A 52 -0.17 -4.54 -9.71
N ILE A 53 -1.16 -3.86 -9.14
CA ILE A 53 -1.02 -3.09 -7.88
C ILE A 53 -0.42 -3.97 -6.79
N LEU A 54 -0.90 -5.21 -6.72
CA LEU A 54 -0.54 -6.19 -5.72
C LEU A 54 0.83 -6.83 -6.01
N ASN A 55 1.08 -7.20 -7.27
CA ASN A 55 2.36 -7.76 -7.71
C ASN A 55 3.51 -6.77 -7.54
N SER A 56 3.35 -5.48 -7.92
CA SER A 56 4.42 -4.49 -7.74
C SER A 56 4.76 -4.22 -6.27
N ARG A 57 3.79 -4.37 -5.36
CA ARG A 57 4.05 -4.35 -3.90
C ARG A 57 4.86 -5.57 -3.43
N LEU A 58 4.59 -6.76 -4.00
CA LEU A 58 5.34 -7.98 -3.70
C LEU A 58 6.76 -7.94 -4.29
N GLU A 59 6.90 -7.53 -5.55
CA GLU A 59 8.18 -7.33 -6.25
C GLU A 59 9.08 -6.34 -5.49
N PHE A 60 8.51 -5.21 -5.03
CA PHE A 60 9.22 -4.25 -4.20
C PHE A 60 9.66 -4.86 -2.86
N ALA A 61 8.79 -5.61 -2.19
CA ALA A 61 9.13 -6.27 -0.93
C ALA A 61 10.25 -7.31 -1.11
N GLU A 62 10.20 -8.12 -2.17
CA GLU A 62 11.24 -9.09 -2.52
C GLU A 62 12.58 -8.40 -2.83
N ALA A 63 12.57 -7.37 -3.69
CA ALA A 63 13.77 -6.61 -4.05
C ALA A 63 14.44 -5.95 -2.84
N THR A 64 13.64 -5.45 -1.89
CA THR A 64 14.11 -4.86 -0.62
C THR A 64 14.40 -5.88 0.48
N LYS A 65 14.15 -7.18 0.24
CA LYS A 65 14.23 -8.27 1.24
C LYS A 65 13.38 -8.01 2.49
N THR A 66 12.28 -7.28 2.32
CA THR A 66 11.28 -7.03 3.35
C THR A 66 10.09 -7.97 3.19
N LYS A 67 9.16 -7.94 4.15
CA LYS A 67 7.91 -8.69 4.08
C LYS A 67 6.74 -7.71 4.00
N ALA A 68 6.05 -7.68 2.85
CA ALA A 68 4.81 -6.93 2.72
C ALA A 68 3.75 -7.52 3.68
N LYS A 69 3.13 -6.68 4.49
CA LYS A 69 1.96 -7.09 5.27
C LYS A 69 0.73 -7.20 4.38
N ALA A 70 -0.22 -8.02 4.80
CA ALA A 70 -1.50 -8.14 4.13
C ALA A 70 -2.28 -6.82 4.16
N LEU A 71 -2.87 -6.43 3.03
CA LEU A 71 -3.74 -5.27 2.91
C LEU A 71 -5.19 -5.63 3.24
N LYS A 72 -5.89 -4.69 3.89
CA LYS A 72 -7.34 -4.75 4.16
C LYS A 72 -8.02 -3.48 3.69
N TRP A 73 -9.21 -3.58 3.14
CA TRP A 73 -9.95 -2.42 2.68
C TRP A 73 -10.45 -1.59 3.85
N ASN A 74 -10.14 -0.29 3.85
CA ASN A 74 -10.61 0.65 4.86
C ASN A 74 -11.26 1.88 4.24
N ASP A 75 -12.60 1.88 4.19
CA ASP A 75 -13.40 3.01 3.67
C ASP A 75 -13.17 4.34 4.44
N LYS A 76 -12.53 4.30 5.62
CA LYS A 76 -12.15 5.50 6.40
C LYS A 76 -10.76 6.05 6.06
N LEU A 77 -9.93 5.32 5.33
CA LEU A 77 -8.62 5.80 4.90
C LEU A 77 -8.83 6.98 3.95
N LYS A 78 -8.30 8.15 4.33
CA LYS A 78 -8.49 9.40 3.59
C LYS A 78 -7.78 9.31 2.23
N ILE A 79 -8.53 9.57 1.16
CA ILE A 79 -7.99 9.72 -0.19
C ILE A 79 -8.10 11.21 -0.56
N PRO A 80 -7.03 11.84 -1.10
CA PRO A 80 -7.04 13.19 -1.63
C PRO A 80 -8.19 13.44 -2.61
N GLU A 81 -8.51 14.71 -2.82
CA GLU A 81 -9.46 15.06 -3.85
C GLU A 81 -8.87 14.79 -5.24
N ILE A 82 -9.63 14.05 -6.05
CA ILE A 82 -9.25 13.77 -7.43
C ILE A 82 -9.49 15.06 -8.22
N ASP A 83 -8.41 15.72 -8.59
CA ASP A 83 -8.44 16.79 -9.58
C ASP A 83 -8.65 16.18 -10.98
N CYS A 84 -9.37 16.87 -11.85
CA CYS A 84 -9.57 16.48 -13.23
C CYS A 84 -8.53 17.12 -14.18
N ASP A 85 -8.00 18.28 -13.76
CA ASP A 85 -7.12 19.13 -14.56
C ASP A 85 -5.65 18.72 -14.35
N ASN A 86 -5.24 18.51 -13.10
CA ASN A 86 -3.93 17.94 -12.75
C ASN A 86 -4.00 16.41 -12.66
N SER A 87 -3.11 15.68 -13.34
CA SER A 87 -3.04 14.23 -13.17
C SER A 87 -2.22 13.86 -11.94
N HIS A 88 -2.78 13.03 -11.06
CA HIS A 88 -2.03 12.40 -9.97
C HIS A 88 -0.92 11.47 -10.50
N ASP A 89 -1.06 11.03 -11.76
CA ASP A 89 -0.09 10.24 -12.51
C ASP A 89 1.22 11.00 -12.76
N GLU A 90 1.18 12.31 -13.04
CA GLU A 90 2.39 13.12 -13.26
C GLU A 90 3.26 13.20 -12.00
N ARG A 91 2.65 13.55 -10.85
CA ARG A 91 3.36 13.55 -9.56
C ARG A 91 3.89 12.15 -9.20
N THR A 92 3.09 11.12 -9.42
CA THR A 92 3.49 9.72 -9.21
C THR A 92 4.69 9.34 -10.09
N ALA A 93 4.71 9.77 -11.35
CA ALA A 93 5.79 9.49 -12.29
C ALA A 93 7.07 10.32 -12.03
N GLU A 94 6.94 11.51 -11.44
CA GLU A 94 8.07 12.32 -10.97
C GLU A 94 8.77 11.63 -9.79
N ILE A 95 8.03 11.38 -8.69
CA ILE A 95 8.54 10.67 -7.51
C ILE A 95 9.14 9.32 -7.90
N LYS A 96 8.47 8.56 -8.78
CA LYS A 96 8.98 7.27 -9.26
C LYS A 96 10.33 7.38 -9.96
N LYS A 97 10.55 8.39 -10.83
CA LYS A 97 11.84 8.58 -11.51
C LYS A 97 12.96 8.96 -10.55
N ASP A 98 12.64 9.71 -9.50
CA ASP A 98 13.66 10.12 -8.52
C ASP A 98 13.99 8.97 -7.55
N LEU A 99 13.01 8.12 -7.21
CA LEU A 99 13.23 6.84 -6.53
C LEU A 99 14.06 5.86 -7.38
N GLU A 100 13.82 5.78 -8.69
CA GLU A 100 14.60 4.93 -9.62
C GLU A 100 16.07 5.36 -9.67
N LYS A 101 16.36 6.68 -9.75
CA LYS A 101 17.74 7.20 -9.66
C LYS A 101 18.39 6.91 -8.31
N GLU A 102 17.69 7.14 -7.21
CA GLU A 102 18.23 6.84 -5.88
C GLU A 102 18.49 5.35 -5.70
N GLN A 103 17.67 4.47 -6.26
CA GLN A 103 17.93 3.02 -6.25
C GLN A 103 19.19 2.64 -7.07
N GLU A 104 19.51 3.38 -8.13
CA GLU A 104 20.73 3.21 -8.92
C GLU A 104 21.99 3.80 -8.23
N GLU A 105 21.85 4.92 -7.50
CA GLU A 105 22.96 5.64 -6.86
C GLU A 105 23.24 5.19 -5.41
N GLU A 106 22.21 4.81 -4.65
CA GLU A 106 22.28 4.49 -3.21
C GLU A 106 21.34 3.33 -2.84
N GLN A 107 21.88 2.12 -2.65
CA GLN A 107 21.12 0.91 -2.27
C GLN A 107 20.62 0.90 -0.81
N ASP A 108 20.37 2.06 -0.20
CA ASP A 108 19.81 2.15 1.15
C ASP A 108 18.29 1.98 1.11
N VAL A 109 17.88 0.73 1.31
CA VAL A 109 16.47 0.31 1.43
C VAL A 109 15.71 1.09 2.50
N GLY A 110 16.38 1.56 3.56
CA GLY A 110 15.77 2.38 4.62
C GLY A 110 15.29 3.71 4.06
N LYS A 111 16.21 4.47 3.44
CA LYS A 111 15.92 5.77 2.81
C LYS A 111 14.86 5.66 1.71
N LEU A 112 14.93 4.61 0.89
CA LEU A 112 13.94 4.38 -0.17
C LEU A 112 12.53 4.21 0.39
N ILE A 113 12.39 3.52 1.53
CA ILE A 113 11.11 3.35 2.22
C ILE A 113 10.67 4.65 2.91
N GLU A 114 11.59 5.39 3.53
CA GLU A 114 11.29 6.70 4.15
C GLU A 114 10.74 7.69 3.11
N ARG A 115 11.37 7.80 1.94
CA ARG A 115 10.87 8.66 0.85
C ARG A 115 9.52 8.22 0.30
N LEU A 116 9.26 6.92 0.19
CA LEU A 116 7.94 6.39 -0.17
C LEU A 116 6.87 6.72 0.88
N GLU A 117 7.25 6.82 2.16
CA GLU A 117 6.37 7.20 3.26
C GLU A 117 6.14 8.71 3.35
N GLU A 118 7.09 9.55 2.93
CA GLU A 118 6.99 11.01 2.91
C GLU A 118 6.39 11.58 1.59
N GLU A 119 7.05 11.33 0.46
CA GLU A 119 6.68 11.93 -0.84
C GLU A 119 5.55 11.16 -1.52
N GLY A 120 5.62 9.83 -1.45
CA GLY A 120 4.69 8.88 -2.08
C GLY A 120 3.35 8.73 -1.36
N GLU A 121 3.19 9.35 -0.19
CA GLU A 121 2.11 9.07 0.76
C GLU A 121 0.70 9.30 0.23
N GLU A 122 0.52 10.37 -0.55
CA GLU A 122 -0.77 10.76 -1.14
C GLU A 122 -0.99 10.15 -2.54
N THR A 123 -0.16 9.18 -2.93
CA THR A 123 -0.16 8.55 -4.25
C THR A 123 -0.28 7.02 -4.17
N MET A 124 -0.37 6.38 -5.33
CA MET A 124 -0.29 4.92 -5.49
C MET A 124 1.00 4.33 -4.88
N LEU A 125 2.10 5.10 -4.79
CA LEU A 125 3.39 4.65 -4.25
C LEU A 125 3.33 4.30 -2.75
N SER A 126 2.39 4.89 -2.00
CA SER A 126 2.09 4.48 -0.62
C SER A 126 1.80 2.98 -0.49
N CYS A 127 1.29 2.32 -1.55
CA CYS A 127 1.05 0.88 -1.56
C CYS A 127 2.31 0.02 -1.78
N MET A 128 3.43 0.59 -2.21
CA MET A 128 4.72 -0.12 -2.24
C MET A 128 5.31 -0.29 -0.83
N VAL A 129 4.99 0.60 0.10
CA VAL A 129 5.50 0.57 1.48
C VAL A 129 5.07 -0.75 2.18
N PRO A 130 6.01 -1.66 2.51
CA PRO A 130 5.67 -3.01 3.01
C PRO A 130 4.98 -3.01 4.39
N SER A 131 5.18 -1.95 5.17
CA SER A 131 4.67 -1.77 6.54
C SER A 131 3.15 -1.51 6.61
N ARG A 132 2.56 -1.00 5.52
CA ARG A 132 1.14 -0.61 5.39
C ARG A 132 0.23 -1.84 5.41
N THR A 133 -0.96 -1.73 5.98
CA THR A 133 -1.94 -2.82 6.19
C THR A 133 -3.34 -2.49 5.68
N GLU A 134 -3.57 -1.28 5.21
CA GLU A 134 -4.87 -0.78 4.76
C GLU A 134 -4.78 -0.31 3.31
N ILE A 135 -5.86 -0.46 2.55
CA ILE A 135 -6.02 0.10 1.20
C ILE A 135 -7.40 0.75 1.06
N ASN A 136 -7.48 1.83 0.30
CA ASN A 136 -8.75 2.38 -0.15
C ASN A 136 -8.55 2.99 -1.54
N CYS A 137 -9.56 2.87 -2.41
CA CYS A 137 -9.51 3.43 -3.75
C CYS A 137 -10.76 4.24 -4.07
N LYS A 138 -10.58 5.34 -4.81
CA LYS A 138 -11.67 6.25 -5.21
C LYS A 138 -11.51 6.58 -6.68
N SER A 139 -12.64 6.62 -7.39
CA SER A 139 -12.71 7.08 -8.77
C SER A 139 -13.57 8.35 -8.87
N LYS A 140 -13.25 9.23 -9.83
CA LYS A 140 -14.05 10.39 -10.21
C LYS A 140 -14.23 10.41 -11.72
N LYS A 141 -15.45 10.66 -12.17
CA LYS A 141 -15.72 10.91 -13.59
C LYS A 141 -15.31 12.35 -13.93
N CYS A 142 -14.30 12.49 -14.76
CA CYS A 142 -13.95 13.73 -15.45
C CYS A 142 -14.54 13.69 -16.87
N GLU A 143 -14.53 14.81 -17.62
CA GLU A 143 -15.35 14.99 -18.84
C GLU A 143 -15.37 13.79 -19.80
N LYS A 144 -14.18 13.27 -20.13
CA LYS A 144 -13.97 12.20 -21.12
C LYS A 144 -13.25 10.97 -20.57
N ARG A 145 -12.89 10.96 -19.28
CA ARG A 145 -12.14 9.88 -18.61
C ARG A 145 -12.60 9.71 -17.17
N TYR A 146 -12.57 8.48 -16.68
CA TYR A 146 -12.54 8.26 -15.23
C TYR A 146 -11.08 8.36 -14.78
N ILE A 147 -10.86 9.04 -13.65
CA ILE A 147 -9.57 9.07 -12.96
C ILE A 147 -9.77 8.32 -11.64
N GLY A 148 -8.82 7.48 -11.26
CA GLY A 148 -8.86 6.75 -10.00
C GLY A 148 -7.52 6.75 -9.29
N ILE A 149 -7.57 6.67 -7.97
CA ILE A 149 -6.39 6.63 -7.09
C ILE A 149 -6.66 5.57 -6.02
N CYS A 150 -5.66 4.73 -5.74
CA CYS A 150 -5.59 3.96 -4.50
C CYS A 150 -4.49 4.51 -3.60
N ILE A 151 -4.70 4.44 -2.29
CA ILE A 151 -3.70 4.78 -1.26
C ILE A 151 -3.66 3.65 -0.24
N CYS A 152 -2.48 3.41 0.33
CA CYS A 152 -2.31 2.44 1.41
C CYS A 152 -1.86 3.08 2.73
N GLY A 153 -2.53 2.65 3.80
CA GLY A 153 -2.38 3.15 5.17
C GLY A 153 -2.07 2.04 6.19
N PRO A 154 -2.08 2.34 7.49
CA PRO A 154 -2.14 3.70 8.04
C PRO A 154 -0.89 4.50 7.66
N LYS A 155 -1.00 5.84 7.69
CA LYS A 155 0.17 6.73 7.60
C LYS A 155 1.16 6.38 8.72
N LYS A 156 2.47 6.56 8.50
CA LYS A 156 3.38 6.68 9.65
C LYS A 156 2.91 7.93 10.38
N CYS A 157 2.46 7.76 11.62
CA CYS A 157 2.19 8.92 12.46
C CYS A 157 3.53 9.60 12.73
N ASP A 158 3.55 10.93 12.62
CA ASP A 158 4.43 11.69 13.48
C ASP A 158 4.08 11.32 14.92
N VAL A 159 5.07 10.79 15.61
CA VAL A 159 4.96 10.46 17.03
C VAL A 159 5.42 11.71 17.75
N ASP A 160 4.46 12.52 18.21
CA ASP A 160 4.75 13.61 19.14
C ASP A 160 5.54 13.10 20.35
N ASP A 161 6.26 13.98 21.07
CA ASP A 161 7.11 13.63 22.22
C ASP A 161 6.41 12.76 23.29
N ASP A 162 5.07 12.78 23.35
CA ASP A 162 4.23 11.97 24.24
C ASP A 162 3.95 10.53 23.75
N GLY A 163 4.50 10.11 22.61
CA GLY A 163 4.40 8.72 22.12
C GLY A 163 3.06 8.34 21.47
N LEU A 164 2.21 9.32 21.14
CA LEU A 164 0.85 9.11 20.66
C LEU A 164 0.68 9.59 19.22
N CYS A 165 0.16 8.71 18.36
CA CYS A 165 -0.23 9.05 17.00
C CYS A 165 -1.50 9.93 16.99
N GLU A 166 -1.48 11.07 16.30
CA GLU A 166 -2.69 11.84 15.98
C GLU A 166 -3.61 11.05 15.00
N SER A 167 -4.38 10.13 15.57
CA SER A 167 -5.48 9.43 14.91
C SER A 167 -6.59 9.23 15.92
N GLY A 168 -7.45 10.25 16.01
CA GLY A 168 -8.51 10.36 17.02
C GLY A 168 -9.55 9.25 16.96
N SER A 169 -9.28 8.13 17.62
CA SER A 169 -10.27 7.09 17.98
C SER A 169 -9.75 6.12 19.06
N SER A 170 -9.15 6.60 20.15
CA SER A 170 -8.70 5.74 21.26
C SER A 170 -8.95 6.29 22.68
N SER A 171 -9.97 7.14 22.85
CA SER A 171 -10.30 7.74 24.16
C SER A 171 -11.24 6.91 25.03
N VAL A 172 -11.96 5.91 24.48
CA VAL A 172 -13.05 5.23 25.21
C VAL A 172 -12.55 4.01 26.02
N PHE A 173 -11.60 3.24 25.49
CA PHE A 173 -11.09 2.04 26.16
C PHE A 173 -10.19 2.37 27.36
N THR A 174 -9.31 3.36 27.24
CA THR A 174 -8.46 3.86 28.34
C THR A 174 -9.27 4.49 29.46
N PHE A 175 -10.30 5.30 29.14
CA PHE A 175 -11.23 5.82 30.16
C PHE A 175 -11.95 4.69 30.92
N GLY A 176 -12.40 3.64 30.21
CA GLY A 176 -13.04 2.48 30.85
C GLY A 176 -12.13 1.79 31.87
N VAL A 177 -10.86 1.56 31.52
CA VAL A 177 -9.88 0.95 32.44
C VAL A 177 -9.58 1.88 33.62
N ILE A 178 -9.32 3.16 33.38
CA ILE A 178 -8.98 4.13 34.44
C ILE A 178 -10.15 4.29 35.42
N VAL A 179 -11.39 4.48 34.93
CA VAL A 179 -12.58 4.60 35.77
C VAL A 179 -12.82 3.32 36.58
N ASN A 180 -12.63 2.15 35.98
CA ASN A 180 -12.75 0.88 36.70
C ASN A 180 -11.71 0.76 37.82
N PHE A 181 -10.44 1.09 37.56
CA PHE A 181 -9.39 1.11 38.59
C PHE A 181 -9.69 2.12 39.71
N CYS A 182 -10.17 3.33 39.38
CA CYS A 182 -10.56 4.31 40.39
C CYS A 182 -11.73 3.81 41.26
N ILE A 183 -12.73 3.16 40.68
CA ILE A 183 -13.87 2.58 41.43
C ILE A 183 -13.40 1.44 42.33
N PHE A 184 -12.59 0.51 41.82
CA PHE A 184 -12.01 -0.57 42.64
C PHE A 184 -11.16 -0.02 43.78
N TYR A 185 -10.31 0.98 43.52
CA TYR A 185 -9.47 1.60 44.55
C TYR A 185 -10.29 2.30 45.64
N LEU A 186 -11.36 3.00 45.26
CA LEU A 186 -12.28 3.61 46.23
C LEU A 186 -13.01 2.55 47.07
N ILE A 187 -13.53 1.48 46.45
CA ILE A 187 -14.21 0.40 47.20
C ILE A 187 -13.27 -0.27 48.20
N VAL A 188 -12.02 -0.55 47.79
CA VAL A 188 -10.98 -1.13 48.67
C VAL A 188 -10.53 -0.14 49.77
N SER A 189 -10.69 1.17 49.57
CA SER A 189 -10.36 2.18 50.58
C SER A 189 -11.46 2.39 51.65
N PHE A 190 -12.63 1.75 51.49
CA PHE A 190 -13.76 1.81 52.43
C PHE A 190 -14.00 0.49 53.19
N PHE A 191 -13.17 -0.53 52.99
CA PHE A 191 -13.19 -1.83 53.67
C PHE A 191 -11.90 -2.06 54.48
#